data_AF-A0A528K299-F1
#
_entry.id   AF-A0A528K299-F1
#
_cell.length_a   1.000
_cell.length_b   1.000
_cell.length_c   1.000
_cell.angle_alpha   90.00
_cell.angle_beta   90.00
_cell.angle_gamma   90.00
#
_symmetry.space_group_name_H-M   'P 1'
#
loop_
_entity.id
_entity.type
_entity.pdbx_description
1 polymer ?
#
loop_
_entity_poly.entity_id
_entity_poly.type
_entity_poly.pdbx_seq_one_letter_code
_entity_poly.pdbx_strand_id
1 'polypeptide(L)' 'FNPIWFGILYTITCQIAYITPPFGYNLFLMRAMAPPEITLVDIYRSIVPFFFLMVLSLIIIMIFPQIALWLPNLFSGR' A
#
# COMPACT_ATOMS: atom_id res chain seq x y z
N PHE A 1 -2.12 -22.35 7.48
CA PHE A 1 -2.40 -21.48 6.31
C PHE A 1 -3.62 -20.63 6.66
N ASN A 2 -3.47 -19.32 6.85
CA ASN A 2 -4.62 -18.45 7.15
C ASN A 2 -4.95 -17.61 5.91
N PRO A 3 -6.08 -17.88 5.21
CA PRO A 3 -6.42 -17.21 3.96
C PRO A 3 -6.63 -15.70 4.14
N ILE A 4 -7.04 -15.25 5.32
CA ILE A 4 -7.20 -13.82 5.64
C ILE A 4 -5.84 -13.11 5.62
N TRP A 5 -4.83 -13.69 6.28
CA TRP A 5 -3.49 -13.14 6.28
C TRP A 5 -2.89 -13.05 4.87
N PHE A 6 -3.08 -14.08 4.06
CA PHE A 6 -2.65 -14.07 2.66
C PHE A 6 -3.37 -13.00 1.84
N GLY A 7 -4.69 -12.85 2.02
CA GLY A 7 -5.48 -11.81 1.36
C GLY A 7 -5.03 -10.39 1.73
N ILE A 8 -4.62 -10.17 2.98
CA ILE A 8 -4.10 -8.88 3.44
C ILE A 8 -2.75 -8.58 2.79
N LEU A 9 -1.83 -9.54 2.78
CA LEU A 9 -0.54 -9.39 2.10
C LEU A 9 -0.72 -9.12 0.60
N TYR A 10 -1.66 -9.82 -0.06
CA TYR A 10 -1.98 -9.59 -1.46
C TYR A 10 -2.51 -8.17 -1.70
N THR A 11 -3.45 -7.71 -0.88
CA THR A 11 -4.03 -6.36 -0.99
C THR A 11 -2.97 -5.26 -0.84
N ILE A 12 -2.08 -5.40 0.14
CA ILE A 12 -0.99 -4.43 0.36
C ILE A 12 -0.02 -4.43 -0.83
N THR A 13 0.32 -5.61 -1.34
CA THR A 13 1.21 -5.73 -2.51
C THR A 13 0.58 -5.10 -3.76
N CYS A 14 -0.74 -5.27 -3.96
CA CYS A 14 -1.47 -4.58 -5.02
C CYS A 14 -1.43 -3.06 -4.85
N GLN A 15 -1.67 -2.54 -3.65
CA GLN A 15 -1.60 -1.10 -3.36
C GLN A 15 -0.21 -0.52 -3.69
N ILE A 16 0.85 -1.24 -3.32
CA ILE A 16 2.22 -0.86 -3.66
C ILE A 16 2.42 -0.81 -5.19
N ALA A 17 1.87 -1.77 -5.93
CA ALA A 17 1.94 -1.80 -7.40
C ALA A 17 1.19 -0.64 -8.07
N TYR A 18 0.12 -0.11 -7.46
CA TYR A 18 -0.60 1.07 -7.96
C TYR A 18 0.19 2.38 -7.82
N ILE A 19 1.15 2.42 -6.89
CA ILE A 19 1.92 3.61 -6.53
C ILE A 19 3.33 3.58 -7.13
N THR A 20 3.92 2.40 -7.28
CA THR A 20 5.28 2.20 -7.83
C THR A 20 5.21 2.22 -9.38
N PRO A 21 6.20 2.81 -10.09
CA PRO A 21 6.17 2.92 -11.55
C PRO A 21 6.57 1.58 -12.18
N PRO A 22 5.56 0.76 -12.53
CA PRO A 22 5.25 0.50 -13.95
C PRO A 22 3.76 0.68 -14.30
N PHE A 23 2.86 0.78 -13.30
CA PHE A 23 1.42 0.99 -13.48
C PHE A 23 0.94 2.34 -12.92
N GLY A 24 1.50 2.82 -11.79
CA GLY A 24 1.49 4.22 -11.35
C GLY A 24 0.18 5.01 -11.52
N TYR A 25 -0.99 4.36 -11.51
CA TYR A 25 -2.22 4.97 -12.00
C TYR A 25 -2.61 6.20 -11.17
N ASN A 26 -2.40 6.11 -9.86
CA ASN A 26 -2.62 7.24 -8.95
C ASN A 26 -1.65 8.40 -9.21
N LEU A 27 -0.40 8.11 -9.57
CA LEU A 27 0.59 9.14 -9.95
C LEU A 27 0.19 9.84 -11.26
N PHE A 28 -0.28 9.10 -12.25
CA PHE A 28 -0.73 9.65 -13.53
C PHE A 28 -2.02 10.45 -13.41
N LEU A 29 -2.96 10.02 -12.56
CA LEU A 29 -4.17 10.80 -12.23
C LEU A 29 -3.84 12.10 -11.50
N MET A 30 -2.93 12.06 -10.52
CA MET A 30 -2.48 13.29 -9.84
C MET A 30 -1.79 14.22 -10.83
N ARG A 31 -0.97 13.71 -11.75
CA ARG A 31 -0.40 14.52 -12.83
C ARG A 31 -1.47 15.13 -13.75
N ALA A 32 -2.56 14.42 -14.05
CA ALA A 32 -3.65 14.93 -14.87
C ALA A 32 -4.44 16.07 -14.20
N MET A 33 -4.46 16.10 -12.86
CA MET A 33 -5.11 17.14 -12.06
C MET A 33 -4.14 18.24 -11.59
N ALA A 34 -2.82 18.02 -11.70
CA ALA A 34 -1.81 18.93 -11.21
C ALA A 34 -1.55 20.09 -12.19
N PRO A 35 -1.34 21.32 -11.69
CA PRO A 35 -0.90 22.45 -12.50
C PRO A 35 0.43 22.15 -13.22
N PRO A 36 0.67 22.74 -14.41
CA PRO A 36 1.84 22.45 -15.26
C PRO A 36 3.20 22.77 -14.60
N GLU A 37 3.19 23.48 -13.47
CA GLU A 37 4.34 23.82 -12.64
C GLU A 37 4.88 22.62 -11.84
N ILE A 38 4.05 21.59 -11.58
CA ILE A 38 4.43 20.44 -10.76
C ILE A 38 5.05 19.36 -11.65
N THR A 39 6.35 19.11 -11.46
CA THR A 39 7.04 18.09 -12.25
C THR A 39 6.77 16.69 -11.71
N LEU A 40 6.82 15.67 -12.60
CA LEU A 40 6.72 14.25 -12.23
C LEU A 40 7.71 13.86 -11.11
N VAL A 41 8.86 14.53 -11.06
CA VAL A 41 9.91 14.31 -10.06
C VAL A 41 9.44 14.72 -8.66
N ASP A 42 8.73 15.83 -8.51
CA ASP A 42 8.21 16.30 -7.21
C ASP A 42 7.14 15.35 -6.66
N ILE A 43 6.28 14.84 -7.55
CA ILE A 43 5.25 13.85 -7.20
C ILE A 43 5.92 12.55 -6.77
N TYR A 44 6.93 12.09 -7.53
CA TYR A 44 7.67 10.87 -7.22
C TYR A 44 8.35 10.96 -5.87
N ARG A 45 9.03 12.07 -5.60
CA ARG A 45 9.76 12.32 -4.37
C ARG A 45 8.84 12.37 -3.14
N SER A 46 7.59 12.82 -3.33
CA SER A 46 6.54 12.80 -2.30
C SER A 46 5.99 11.40 -2.02
N ILE A 47 5.99 10.52 -3.04
CA ILE A 47 5.45 9.16 -2.91
C ILE A 47 6.46 8.15 -2.35
N VAL A 48 7.76 8.39 -2.55
CA VAL A 48 8.84 7.57 -1.99
C VAL A 48 8.70 7.33 -0.47
N PRO A 49 8.53 8.35 0.40
CA PRO A 49 8.37 8.10 1.83
C PRO A 49 7.11 7.29 2.15
N PHE A 50 6.03 7.48 1.39
CA PHE A 50 4.79 6.72 1.55
C PHE A 50 4.98 5.24 1.16
N PHE A 51 5.68 4.98 0.06
CA PHE A 51 6.07 3.63 -0.34
C PHE A 51 6.85 2.91 0.75
N PHE A 52 7.82 3.59 1.40
CA PHE A 52 8.56 2.99 2.51
C PHE A 52 7.65 2.62 3.69
N LEU A 53 6.66 3.45 4.04
CA LEU A 53 5.68 3.13 5.08
C LEU A 53 4.82 1.90 4.73
N MET A 54 4.46 1.75 3.45
CA MET A 54 3.70 0.58 2.98
C MET A 54 4.53 -0.69 3.02
N VAL A 55 5.78 -0.65 2.58
CA VAL A 55 6.72 -1.77 2.66
C VAL A 55 6.99 -2.14 4.12
N LEU A 56 7.17 -1.15 5.00
CA LEU A 56 7.31 -1.38 6.43
C LEU A 56 6.06 -2.06 7.00
N SER A 57 4.87 -1.60 6.62
CA SER A 57 3.60 -2.22 7.04
C SER A 57 3.48 -3.66 6.55
N LEU A 58 3.90 -3.94 5.32
CA LEU A 58 3.95 -5.31 4.77
C LEU A 58 4.88 -6.20 5.59
N ILE A 59 6.09 -5.73 5.91
CA ILE A 59 7.05 -6.48 6.73
C ILE A 59 6.50 -6.73 8.13
N ILE A 60 5.88 -5.73 8.75
CA ILE A 60 5.26 -5.86 10.07
C ILE A 60 4.15 -6.93 10.04
N ILE A 61 3.26 -6.92 9.04
CA ILE A 61 2.17 -7.90 8.92
C ILE A 61 2.69 -9.30 8.56
N MET A 62 3.81 -9.37 7.83
CA MET A 62 4.47 -10.62 7.49
C MET A 62 5.08 -11.28 8.73
N ILE A 63 5.71 -10.51 9.62
CA ILE A 63 6.32 -11.01 10.88
C ILE A 63 5.27 -11.20 11.98
N PHE A 64 4.31 -10.29 12.08
CA PHE A 64 3.26 -10.26 13.10
C PHE A 64 1.86 -10.37 12.48
N PRO A 65 1.46 -11.57 12.00
CA PRO A 65 0.15 -11.80 11.42
C PRO A 65 -0.99 -11.51 12.40
N GLN A 66 -0.72 -11.56 13.70
CA GLN A 66 -1.70 -11.29 14.75
C GLN A 66 -2.25 -9.86 14.72
N ILE A 67 -1.50 -8.86 14.24
CA ILE A 67 -2.00 -7.48 14.10
C ILE A 67 -3.13 -7.43 13.07
N ALA A 68 -2.95 -8.13 11.96
CA ALA A 68 -3.91 -8.19 10.86
C ALA A 68 -5.10 -9.11 11.18
N LEU A 69 -4.87 -10.13 12.02
CA LEU A 69 -5.88 -11.10 12.45
C LEU A 69 -6.61 -10.69 13.74
N TRP A 70 -6.14 -9.68 14.47
CA TRP A 70 -6.77 -9.23 15.71
C TRP A 70 -8.21 -8.75 15.48
N LEU A 71 -8.43 -7.90 14.48
CA LEU A 71 -9.76 -7.39 14.14
C LEU A 71 -10.69 -8.51 13.61
N PRO A 72 -10.27 -9.38 12.66
CA PRO A 72 -11.03 -10.58 12.30
C PRO A 72 -11.33 -11.50 13.48
N ASN A 73 -10.39 -11.73 14.40
CA ASN A 73 -10.64 -12.55 15.59
C ASN A 73 -11.66 -11.90 16.54
N LEU A 74 -11.66 -10.57 16.64
CA LEU A 74 -12.62 -9.81 17.46
C LEU A 74 -14.04 -9.84 16.86
N PHE A 75 -14.17 -9.74 15.53
CA PHE A 75 -15.46 -9.71 14.83
C PHE A 75 -15.96 -11.08 14.38
N SER A 76 -15.08 -12.07 14.18
CA SER A 76 -15.46 -13.43 13.77
C SER A 76 -16.06 -14.27 14.90
N GLY A 77 -16.29 -13.67 16.08
CA GLY A 77 -17.22 -14.12 17.12
C GLY A 77 -17.55 -15.60 17.09
N ARG A 78 -16.58 -16.44 17.45
CA ARG A 78 -16.82 -17.79 17.94
C ARG A 78 -16.42 -17.83 19.39
#